data_AF-W8KLK4-F1
#
_entry.id   AF-W8KLK4-F1
#
_cell.length_a   1.000
_cell.length_b   1.000
_cell.length_c   1.000
_cell.angle_alpha   90.00
_cell.angle_beta   90.00
_cell.angle_gamma   90.00
#
_symmetry.space_group_name_H-M   'P 1'
#
loop_
_entity.id
_entity.type
_entity.pdbx_description
1 polymer ?
#
loop_
_entity_poly.entity_id
_entity_poly.type
_entity_poly.pdbx_seq_one_letter_code
_entity_poly.pdbx_strand_id
1 'polypeptide(L)'
;MTLSELLSHLDAHTGLGLLDGSPQETLDKARDGEHTGPIAGEIVKALGGDGERDAQTLIERAQAVKALGPLRLKYMGDDAPVEGFRMVEKTITGIDDAFNEEALKAK
;
A
#
# COMPACT_ATOMS: atom_id res chain seq x y z
N MET A 1 -13.65 4.27 1.72
CA MET A 1 -12.84 3.03 1.68
C MET A 1 -12.07 2.76 2.98
N THR A 2 -12.09 1.52 3.44
CA THR A 2 -11.24 0.97 4.52
C THR A 2 -9.87 0.54 3.99
N LEU A 3 -8.89 0.39 4.87
CA LEU A 3 -7.57 -0.11 4.48
C LEU A 3 -7.63 -1.54 3.92
N SER A 4 -8.52 -2.39 4.44
CA SER A 4 -8.79 -3.73 3.91
C SER A 4 -9.24 -3.69 2.46
N GLU A 5 -10.19 -2.82 2.13
CA GLU A 5 -10.70 -2.64 0.77
C GLU A 5 -9.60 -2.12 -0.17
N LEU A 6 -8.80 -1.15 0.30
CA LEU A 6 -7.69 -0.60 -0.48
C LEU A 6 -6.65 -1.68 -0.79
N LEU A 7 -6.18 -2.42 0.22
CA LEU A 7 -5.17 -3.48 0.04
C LEU A 7 -5.68 -4.58 -0.90
N SER A 8 -6.93 -4.99 -0.74
CA SER A 8 -7.55 -5.99 -1.61
C SER A 8 -7.68 -5.49 -3.06
N HIS A 9 -8.04 -4.22 -3.25
CA HIS A 9 -8.12 -3.61 -4.57
C HIS A 9 -6.74 -3.57 -5.24
N LEU A 10 -5.73 -3.07 -4.53
CA LEU A 10 -4.37 -2.97 -5.03
C LEU A 10 -3.81 -4.34 -5.40
N ASP A 11 -3.98 -5.36 -4.56
CA ASP A 11 -3.50 -6.71 -4.84
C ASP A 11 -4.14 -7.28 -6.11
N ALA A 12 -5.47 -7.14 -6.24
CA ALA A 12 -6.22 -7.65 -7.39
C ALA A 12 -5.92 -6.94 -8.73
N HIS A 13 -5.59 -5.65 -8.70
CA HIS A 13 -5.46 -4.84 -9.94
C HIS A 13 -4.01 -4.52 -10.32
N THR A 14 -3.07 -4.58 -9.37
CA THR A 14 -1.67 -4.24 -9.65
C THR A 14 -0.79 -5.47 -9.85
N GLY A 15 -1.18 -6.66 -9.35
CA GLY A 15 -0.36 -7.87 -9.43
C GLY A 15 0.97 -7.75 -8.67
N LEU A 16 1.03 -6.87 -7.67
CA LEU A 16 2.23 -6.62 -6.86
C LEU A 16 2.42 -7.63 -5.71
N GLY A 17 1.42 -8.46 -5.41
CA GLY A 17 1.45 -9.38 -4.28
C GLY A 17 1.56 -8.63 -2.96
N LEU A 18 0.64 -7.70 -2.73
CA LEU A 18 0.59 -6.90 -1.51
C LEU A 18 -0.09 -7.64 -0.36
N LEU A 19 -0.93 -8.64 -0.63
CA LEU A 19 -1.53 -9.46 0.42
C LEU A 19 -0.66 -10.67 0.75
N ASP A 20 -0.48 -10.90 2.04
CA ASP A 20 0.22 -12.06 2.61
C ASP A 20 -0.69 -12.73 3.66
N GLY A 21 -1.79 -13.28 3.16
CA GLY A 21 -2.92 -13.76 3.97
C GLY A 21 -4.10 -12.79 3.89
N SER A 22 -4.85 -12.67 4.98
CA SER A 22 -5.90 -11.66 5.11
C SER A 22 -5.31 -10.24 5.21
N PRO A 23 -6.09 -9.18 4.96
CA PRO A 23 -5.60 -7.81 5.06
C PRO A 23 -5.05 -7.44 6.45
N GLN A 24 -5.66 -7.96 7.53
CA GLN A 24 -5.15 -7.73 8.89
C GLN A 24 -3.82 -8.46 9.13
N GLU A 25 -3.74 -9.74 8.77
CA GLU A 25 -2.48 -10.51 8.87
C GLU A 25 -1.36 -9.90 8.04
N THR A 26 -1.69 -9.36 6.87
CA THR A 26 -0.74 -8.66 5.99
C THR A 26 -0.16 -7.41 6.69
N LEU A 27 -1.02 -6.61 7.33
CA LEU A 27 -0.58 -5.43 8.11
C LEU A 27 0.32 -5.83 9.27
N ASP A 28 -0.04 -6.90 9.98
CA ASP A 28 0.73 -7.38 11.15
C ASP A 28 2.10 -7.90 10.70
N LYS A 29 2.15 -8.76 9.68
CA LYS A 29 3.42 -9.22 9.07
C LYS A 29 4.28 -8.07 8.57
N ALA A 30 3.67 -7.07 7.92
CA ALA A 30 4.40 -5.91 7.42
C ALA A 30 5.04 -5.08 8.56
N ARG A 31 4.33 -4.91 9.69
CA ARG A 31 4.86 -4.20 10.87
C ARG A 31 6.06 -4.93 11.46
N ASP A 32 5.92 -6.25 11.61
CA ASP A 32 6.92 -7.12 12.23
C ASP A 32 8.10 -7.45 11.29
N GLY A 33 7.99 -7.10 10.00
CA GLY A 33 9.02 -7.37 8.99
C GLY A 33 9.01 -8.81 8.49
N GLU A 34 7.89 -9.52 8.66
CA GLU A 34 7.70 -10.92 8.28
C GLU A 34 6.92 -11.10 6.97
N HIS A 35 6.61 -9.99 6.27
CA HIS A 35 5.96 -10.04 4.97
C HIS A 35 6.85 -10.75 3.94
N THR A 36 6.30 -11.74 3.23
CA THR A 36 7.02 -12.58 2.25
C THR A 36 7.68 -11.79 1.12
N GLY A 37 7.02 -10.71 0.66
CA GLY A 37 7.62 -9.72 -0.23
C GLY A 37 8.25 -8.56 0.55
N PRO A 38 9.57 -8.32 0.52
CA PRO A 38 10.20 -7.30 1.36
C PRO A 38 9.75 -5.87 0.99
N ILE A 39 9.71 -5.54 -0.30
CA ILE A 39 9.28 -4.22 -0.78
C ILE A 39 7.77 -4.02 -0.56
N ALA A 40 6.98 -5.06 -0.85
CA ALA A 40 5.54 -5.06 -0.58
C ALA A 40 5.25 -4.84 0.92
N GLY A 41 6.02 -5.50 1.80
CA GLY A 41 5.94 -5.30 3.24
C GLY A 41 6.24 -3.87 3.66
N GLU A 42 7.26 -3.22 3.09
CA GLU A 42 7.55 -1.81 3.37
C GLU A 42 6.40 -0.88 2.93
N ILE A 43 5.78 -1.16 1.78
CA ILE A 43 4.62 -0.42 1.27
C ILE A 43 3.41 -0.59 2.21
N VAL A 44 3.08 -1.83 2.57
CA VAL A 44 1.94 -2.13 3.45
C VAL A 44 2.18 -1.51 4.83
N LYS A 45 3.40 -1.59 5.36
CA LYS A 45 3.78 -0.95 6.62
C LYS A 45 3.57 0.56 6.55
N ALA A 46 4.00 1.22 5.47
CA ALA A 46 3.79 2.65 5.29
C ALA A 46 2.29 3.01 5.27
N LEU A 47 1.46 2.24 4.57
CA LEU A 47 0.00 2.44 4.52
C LEU A 47 -0.66 2.24 5.90
N GLY A 48 -0.26 1.20 6.63
CA GLY A 48 -0.68 0.93 8.01
C GLY A 48 -0.23 1.98 9.04
N GLY A 49 0.71 2.87 8.64
CA GLY A 49 1.40 3.75 9.57
C GLY A 49 2.25 2.98 10.57
N ASP A 50 2.82 3.68 11.55
CA ASP A 50 3.60 3.08 12.65
C ASP A 50 2.69 2.33 13.66
N GLY A 51 1.78 1.48 13.18
CA GLY A 51 0.83 0.71 13.98
C GLY A 51 -0.52 1.40 14.21
N GLU A 52 -0.72 2.61 13.70
CA GLU A 52 -1.90 3.43 13.99
C GLU A 52 -3.20 2.97 13.29
N ARG A 53 -3.09 2.23 12.18
CA ARG A 53 -4.24 1.86 11.33
C ARG A 53 -4.38 0.36 11.20
N ASP A 54 -5.53 -0.18 11.58
CA ASP A 54 -5.92 -1.57 11.34
C ASP A 54 -6.63 -1.74 9.99
N ALA A 55 -7.00 -2.98 9.66
CA ALA A 55 -7.69 -3.30 8.41
C ALA A 55 -9.03 -2.57 8.23
N GLN A 56 -9.72 -2.22 9.32
CA GLN A 56 -11.03 -1.56 9.28
C GLN A 56 -10.94 -0.04 9.31
N THR A 57 -9.73 0.50 9.53
CA THR A 57 -9.48 1.93 9.56
C THR A 57 -9.86 2.54 8.20
N LEU A 58 -10.74 3.54 8.24
CA LEU A 58 -11.05 4.36 7.07
C LEU A 58 -9.82 5.16 6.67
N ILE A 59 -9.54 5.20 5.37
CA ILE A 59 -8.41 5.91 4.83
C ILE A 59 -8.85 6.82 3.70
N GLU A 60 -8.28 8.01 3.69
CA GLU A 60 -8.48 8.99 2.64
C GLU A 60 -7.39 8.86 1.56
N ARG A 61 -7.75 9.14 0.31
CA ARG A 61 -6.83 9.11 -0.84
C ARG A 61 -5.51 9.85 -0.57
N ALA A 62 -5.62 11.09 -0.12
CA ALA A 62 -4.46 11.95 0.14
C ALA A 62 -3.57 11.39 1.26
N GLN A 63 -4.16 10.74 2.26
CA GLN A 63 -3.42 10.12 3.35
C GLN A 63 -2.64 8.89 2.86
N ALA A 64 -3.26 8.02 2.06
CA ALA A 64 -2.62 6.85 1.48
C ALA A 64 -1.44 7.23 0.57
N VAL A 65 -1.63 8.19 -0.33
CA VAL A 65 -0.56 8.66 -1.22
C VAL A 65 0.58 9.31 -0.43
N LYS A 66 0.26 10.16 0.56
CA LYS A 66 1.27 10.82 1.38
C LYS A 66 2.11 9.83 2.18
N ALA A 67 1.51 8.73 2.66
CA ALA A 67 2.20 7.70 3.41
C ALA A 67 3.35 7.06 2.63
N LEU A 68 3.26 7.01 1.30
CA LEU A 68 4.30 6.45 0.43
C LEU A 68 5.42 7.43 0.08
N GLY A 69 5.29 8.72 0.43
CA GLY A 69 6.27 9.76 0.12
C GLY A 69 7.70 9.44 0.60
N PRO A 70 7.91 9.08 1.88
CA PRO A 70 9.24 8.71 2.37
C PRO A 70 9.82 7.48 1.65
N LEU A 71 8.99 6.49 1.35
CA LEU A 71 9.41 5.27 0.68
C LEU A 71 9.82 5.53 -0.78
N ARG A 72 9.08 6.41 -1.46
CA ARG A 72 9.43 6.90 -2.79
C ARG A 72 10.81 7.55 -2.79
N LEU A 73 11.08 8.46 -1.84
CA LEU A 73 12.39 9.12 -1.70
C LEU A 73 13.51 8.11 -1.40
N LYS A 74 13.26 7.12 -0.54
CA LYS A 74 14.20 6.03 -0.27
C LYS A 74 14.60 5.30 -1.55
N TYR A 75 13.63 4.91 -2.39
CA TYR A 75 13.90 4.17 -3.63
C TYR A 75 14.35 5.04 -4.81
N MET A 76 14.35 6.37 -4.67
CA MET A 76 14.97 7.29 -5.63
C MET A 76 16.47 7.51 -5.37
N GLY A 77 17.00 7.02 -4.25
CA GLY A 77 18.44 7.12 -3.95
C GLY A 77 19.29 6.33 -4.95
N ASP A 78 20.52 6.80 -5.20
CA ASP A 78 21.39 6.30 -6.27
C ASP A 78 21.67 4.78 -6.23
N ASP A 79 21.70 4.19 -5.03
CA ASP A 79 22.00 2.77 -4.81
C ASP A 79 20.74 1.90 -4.58
N ALA A 80 19.55 2.48 -4.66
CA ALA A 80 18.32 1.76 -4.34
C ALA A 80 17.87 0.85 -5.49
N PRO A 81 17.27 -0.33 -5.20
CA PRO A 81 16.72 -1.18 -6.25
C PRO A 81 15.63 -0.47 -7.05
N VAL A 82 15.81 -0.39 -8.38
CA VAL A 82 14.84 0.23 -9.31
C VAL A 82 13.45 -0.40 -9.21
N GLU A 83 13.38 -1.70 -8.89
CA GLU A 83 12.13 -2.40 -8.67
C GLU A 83 11.31 -1.78 -7.53
N GLY A 84 11.95 -1.33 -6.45
CA GLY A 84 11.27 -0.68 -5.33
C GLY A 84 10.60 0.62 -5.74
N PHE A 85 11.29 1.45 -6.53
CA PHE A 85 10.71 2.67 -7.07
C PHE A 85 9.50 2.37 -7.96
N ARG A 86 9.63 1.42 -8.89
CA ARG A 86 8.53 1.01 -9.78
C ARG A 86 7.33 0.48 -9.00
N MET A 87 7.56 -0.29 -7.95
CA MET A 87 6.50 -0.84 -7.11
C MET A 87 5.77 0.28 -6.36
N VAL A 88 6.50 1.23 -5.78
CA VAL A 88 5.90 2.41 -5.10
C VAL A 88 5.08 3.24 -6.08
N GLU A 89 5.61 3.57 -7.27
CA GLU A 89 4.87 4.34 -8.28
C GLU A 89 3.59 3.62 -8.70
N LYS A 90 3.68 2.30 -8.96
CA LYS A 90 2.52 1.50 -9.35
C LYS A 90 1.47 1.43 -8.24
N THR A 91 1.89 1.35 -6.97
CA THR A 91 0.96 1.42 -5.83
C THR A 91 0.28 2.78 -5.75
N ILE A 92 1.01 3.90 -5.96
CA ILE A 92 0.40 5.25 -5.95
C ILE A 92 -0.67 5.36 -7.03
N THR A 93 -0.37 4.94 -8.27
CA THR A 93 -1.38 4.94 -9.35
C THR A 93 -2.55 4.01 -9.02
N GLY A 94 -2.29 2.83 -8.45
CA GLY A 94 -3.33 1.91 -8.01
C GLY A 94 -4.25 2.49 -6.93
N ILE A 95 -3.70 3.26 -5.98
CA ILE A 95 -4.50 3.99 -4.98
C ILE A 95 -5.42 4.98 -5.69
N ASP A 96 -4.87 5.75 -6.63
CA ASP A 96 -5.65 6.71 -7.38
C ASP A 96 -6.81 6.07 -8.14
N ASP A 97 -6.56 4.93 -8.80
CA ASP A 97 -7.57 4.17 -9.52
C ASP A 97 -8.66 3.61 -8.59
N ALA A 98 -8.27 3.05 -7.42
CA ALA A 98 -9.21 2.52 -6.43
C ALA A 98 -10.23 3.58 -5.98
N PHE A 99 -9.76 4.78 -5.63
CA PHE A 99 -10.62 5.89 -5.21
C PHE A 99 -11.43 6.47 -6.38
N ASN A 100 -10.90 6.47 -7.60
CA ASN A 100 -11.65 6.89 -8.79
C ASN A 100 -12.84 5.94 -9.03
N GLU A 101 -12.64 4.63 -8.92
CA GLU A 101 -13.70 3.64 -9.07
C GLU A 101 -14.78 3.76 -7.98
N GLU A 102 -14.40 3.95 -6.72
CA GLU A 102 -15.35 4.19 -5.63
C GLU A 102 -16.21 5.44 -5.90
N ALA A 103 -15.57 6.54 -6.33
CA ALA A 103 -16.25 7.78 -6.67
C ALA A 103 -17.19 7.63 -7.88
N LEU A 104 -16.84 6.80 -8.86
CA LEU A 104 -17.70 6.51 -10.02
C LEU A 104 -18.89 5.62 -9.65
N LYS A 105 -18.73 4.66 -8.73
CA LYS A 105 -19.82 3.81 -8.21
C LYS A 105 -20.84 4.59 -7.36
N ALA A 106 -20.41 5.69 -6.74
CA ALA A 106 -21.25 6.54 -5.91
C ALA A 106 -22.11 7.56 -6.72
N LYS A 107 -21.96 7.59 -8.05
CA LYS A 107 -22.79 8.40 -8.96
C LYS A 107 -23.95 7.61 -9.53
#